data_AF-A0A091KE69-F1
#
_entry.id   AF-A0A091KE69-F1
#
_cell.length_a   1.000
_cell.length_b   1.000
_cell.length_c   1.000
_cell.angle_alpha   90.00
_cell.angle_beta   90.00
_cell.angle_gamma   90.00
#
_symmetry.space_group_name_H-M   'P 1'
#
loop_
_entity.id
_entity.type
_entity.pdbx_description
1 polymer ?
#
loop_
_entity_poly.entity_id
_entity_poly.type
_entity_poly.pdbx_seq_one_letter_code
_entity_poly.pdbx_strand_id
1 'polypeptide(L)'
;GNSGLGFSIAGGIDNPHIPDDPGIFITKIIPGGAAAMDGRLGVNDCVLRVNDVDVSEVVHSKAVEALKEAGPVVRLVVRRRQPPPETIMEVNLMKGPKGLGFSIAGGIGNQHIPGDNSIYITKIIEGGAAQKDGRLQIGDRLLAVNNTNLQDVRHEEAVAALKNTSDMVYLKVAKPGNIHLNDMYAPPD
;
A
#
# COMPACT_ATOMS: atom_id res chain seq x y z
N GLY A 1 -2.01 -13.74 -30.76
CA GLY A 1 -3.26 -13.81 -29.96
C GLY A 1 -3.58 -12.42 -29.46
N ASN A 2 -4.85 -12.02 -29.47
CA ASN A 2 -5.32 -10.65 -29.22
C ASN A 2 -5.32 -10.26 -27.72
N SER A 3 -4.53 -10.93 -26.90
CA SER A 3 -4.39 -10.68 -25.47
C SER A 3 -3.25 -9.68 -25.29
N GLY A 4 -3.57 -8.43 -24.95
CA GLY A 4 -2.56 -7.45 -24.55
C GLY A 4 -1.73 -7.93 -23.35
N LEU A 5 -0.76 -7.13 -22.91
CA LEU A 5 0.23 -7.52 -21.89
C LEU A 5 -0.37 -7.89 -20.51
N GLY A 6 -1.68 -7.70 -20.31
CA GLY A 6 -2.37 -8.14 -19.10
C GLY A 6 -2.25 -7.16 -17.93
N PHE A 7 -1.94 -5.88 -18.20
CA PHE A 7 -1.93 -4.82 -17.21
C PHE A 7 -2.36 -3.48 -17.80
N SER A 8 -2.70 -2.52 -16.94
CA SER A 8 -3.02 -1.13 -17.30
C SER A 8 -1.95 -0.19 -16.74
N ILE A 9 -1.71 0.92 -17.44
CA ILE A 9 -0.77 1.97 -17.00
C ILE A 9 -1.47 3.32 -16.83
N ALA A 10 -0.92 4.19 -15.99
CA ALA A 10 -1.26 5.61 -15.87
C ALA A 10 0.02 6.42 -15.60
N GLY A 11 -0.06 7.75 -15.65
CA GLY A 11 1.09 8.62 -15.42
C GLY A 11 1.70 9.14 -16.72
N GLY A 12 2.90 9.72 -16.60
CA GLY A 12 3.56 10.48 -17.63
C GLY A 12 3.66 11.96 -17.26
N ILE A 13 4.63 12.66 -17.85
CA ILE A 13 4.93 14.07 -17.53
C ILE A 13 3.75 15.01 -17.81
N ASP A 14 2.83 14.62 -18.69
CA ASP A 14 1.64 15.37 -19.11
C ASP A 14 0.40 15.05 -18.27
N ASN A 15 0.40 13.91 -17.57
CA ASN A 15 -0.72 13.50 -16.71
C ASN A 15 -0.22 12.62 -15.55
N PRO A 16 0.46 13.21 -14.55
CA PRO A 16 1.03 12.46 -13.44
C PRO A 16 -0.03 11.66 -12.67
N HIS A 17 0.24 10.37 -12.44
CA HIS A 17 -0.65 9.53 -11.64
C HIS A 17 -0.46 9.75 -10.14
N ILE A 18 0.78 10.04 -9.74
CA ILE A 18 1.18 10.36 -8.37
C ILE A 18 1.61 11.83 -8.38
N PRO A 19 1.16 12.65 -7.41
CA PRO A 19 1.63 14.03 -7.29
C PRO A 19 3.16 14.10 -7.23
N ASP A 20 3.74 15.00 -8.01
CA ASP A 20 5.19 15.24 -8.11
C ASP A 20 6.05 14.04 -8.60
N ASP A 21 5.45 12.97 -9.12
CA ASP A 21 6.17 11.85 -9.77
C ASP A 21 5.69 11.68 -11.23
N PRO A 22 6.53 12.02 -12.23
CA PRO A 22 6.15 11.95 -13.65
C PRO A 22 6.13 10.53 -14.22
N GLY A 23 6.43 9.51 -13.42
CA GLY A 23 6.59 8.14 -13.88
C GLY A 23 5.35 7.52 -14.51
N ILE A 24 5.57 6.42 -15.23
CA ILE A 24 4.52 5.53 -15.74
C ILE A 24 4.31 4.40 -14.76
N PHE A 25 3.08 4.23 -14.25
CA PHE A 25 2.76 3.27 -13.20
C PHE A 25 1.78 2.22 -13.68
N ILE A 26 2.01 0.97 -13.27
CA ILE A 26 1.03 -0.10 -13.43
C ILE A 26 -0.12 0.14 -12.44
N THR A 27 -1.32 0.37 -12.94
CA THR A 27 -2.52 0.64 -12.10
C THR A 27 -3.40 -0.59 -11.90
N LYS A 28 -3.24 -1.61 -12.75
CA LYS A 28 -4.04 -2.83 -12.68
C LYS A 28 -3.28 -4.01 -13.29
N ILE A 29 -3.37 -5.16 -12.63
CA ILE A 29 -3.05 -6.46 -13.22
C ILE A 29 -4.37 -7.14 -13.62
N ILE A 30 -4.48 -7.61 -14.86
CA ILE A 30 -5.68 -8.24 -15.41
C ILE A 30 -5.65 -9.73 -15.06
N PRO A 31 -6.62 -10.26 -14.28
CA PRO A 31 -6.69 -11.68 -13.95
C PRO A 31 -6.68 -12.56 -15.20
N GLY A 32 -5.84 -13.59 -15.21
CA GLY A 32 -5.67 -14.49 -16.35
C GLY A 32 -4.90 -13.92 -17.55
N GLY A 33 -4.48 -12.65 -17.50
CA GLY A 33 -3.62 -12.02 -18.50
C GLY A 33 -2.14 -12.42 -18.37
N ALA A 34 -1.32 -12.07 -19.37
CA ALA A 34 0.08 -12.47 -19.41
C ALA A 34 0.89 -12.01 -18.18
N ALA A 35 0.75 -10.76 -17.75
CA ALA A 35 1.39 -10.27 -16.52
C ALA A 35 0.94 -10.99 -15.25
N ALA A 36 -0.35 -11.34 -15.14
CA ALA A 36 -0.85 -12.09 -14.00
C ALA A 36 -0.32 -13.53 -13.97
N MET A 37 -0.23 -14.19 -15.13
CA MET A 37 0.31 -15.54 -15.26
C MET A 37 1.83 -15.59 -15.01
N ASP A 38 2.56 -14.53 -15.37
CA ASP A 38 3.99 -14.39 -15.05
C ASP A 38 4.22 -14.09 -13.55
N GLY A 39 3.35 -13.29 -12.93
CA GLY A 39 3.29 -13.09 -11.49
C GLY A 39 4.37 -12.19 -10.88
N ARG A 40 5.31 -11.64 -11.68
CA ARG A 40 6.39 -10.79 -11.16
C ARG A 40 6.01 -9.31 -11.03
N LEU A 41 5.12 -8.83 -11.91
CA LEU A 41 4.66 -7.44 -11.95
C LEU A 41 3.57 -7.18 -10.90
N GLY A 42 3.66 -6.03 -10.24
CA GLY A 42 2.67 -5.56 -9.27
C GLY A 42 2.00 -4.25 -9.68
N VAL A 43 0.85 -3.97 -9.08
CA VAL A 43 0.28 -2.62 -9.06
C VAL A 43 1.26 -1.69 -8.35
N ASN A 44 1.36 -0.44 -8.81
CA ASN A 44 2.31 0.59 -8.38
C ASN A 44 3.78 0.37 -8.77
N ASP A 45 4.09 -0.66 -9.56
CA ASP A 45 5.39 -0.74 -10.23
C ASP A 45 5.52 0.42 -11.22
N CYS A 46 6.62 1.17 -11.11
CA CYS A 46 6.96 2.23 -12.04
C CYS A 46 7.73 1.63 -13.22
N VAL A 47 7.16 1.69 -14.43
CA VAL A 47 7.80 1.23 -15.66
C VAL A 47 8.87 2.25 -16.06
N LEU A 48 10.13 1.81 -16.06
CA LEU A 48 11.26 2.64 -16.46
C LEU A 48 11.65 2.40 -17.92
N ARG A 49 11.48 1.18 -18.41
CA ARG A 49 11.89 0.81 -19.77
C ARG A 49 10.99 -0.27 -20.37
N VAL A 50 10.68 -0.13 -21.65
CA VAL A 50 9.98 -1.12 -22.46
C VAL A 50 10.91 -1.56 -23.59
N ASN A 51 11.41 -2.79 -23.53
CA ASN A 51 12.50 -3.29 -24.37
C ASN A 51 13.72 -2.34 -24.31
N ASP A 52 13.97 -1.61 -25.39
CA ASP A 52 15.08 -0.66 -25.54
C ASP A 52 14.63 0.80 -25.42
N VAL A 53 13.33 1.05 -25.22
CA VAL A 53 12.77 2.40 -25.09
C VAL A 53 12.68 2.81 -23.61
N ASP A 54 13.40 3.85 -23.23
CA ASP A 54 13.26 4.52 -21.93
C ASP A 54 11.91 5.24 -21.85
N VAL A 55 11.18 4.99 -20.76
CA VAL A 55 9.85 5.57 -20.49
C VAL A 55 9.76 6.20 -19.10
N SER A 56 10.88 6.50 -18.43
CA SER A 56 10.87 7.01 -17.06
C SER A 56 10.26 8.41 -16.90
N GLU A 57 10.45 9.28 -17.89
CA GLU A 57 9.98 10.68 -17.89
C GLU A 57 9.43 11.08 -19.27
N VAL A 58 8.48 10.30 -19.77
CA VAL A 58 7.85 10.53 -21.07
C VAL A 58 6.40 10.98 -20.91
N VAL A 59 5.83 11.54 -21.97
CA VAL A 59 4.38 11.73 -22.05
C VAL A 59 3.69 10.36 -22.08
N HIS A 60 2.47 10.29 -21.54
CA HIS A 60 1.70 9.05 -21.43
C HIS A 60 1.61 8.29 -22.77
N SER A 61 1.35 9.02 -23.85
CA SER A 61 1.20 8.47 -25.20
C SER A 61 2.46 7.76 -25.69
N LYS A 62 3.66 8.22 -25.31
CA LYS A 62 4.92 7.60 -25.71
C LYS A 62 5.13 6.25 -25.05
N ALA A 63 4.74 6.12 -23.78
CA ALA A 63 4.78 4.84 -23.08
C ALA A 63 3.78 3.84 -23.68
N VAL A 64 2.59 4.31 -24.05
CA VAL A 64 1.58 3.48 -24.76
C VAL A 64 2.09 3.01 -26.12
N GLU A 65 2.73 3.88 -26.89
CA GLU A 65 3.35 3.53 -28.18
C GLU A 65 4.42 2.45 -28.00
N ALA A 66 5.35 2.64 -27.06
CA ALA A 66 6.41 1.67 -26.78
C ALA A 66 5.87 0.27 -26.42
N LEU A 67 4.79 0.19 -25.63
CA LEU A 67 4.15 -1.08 -25.26
C LEU A 67 3.42 -1.74 -26.44
N LYS A 68 2.85 -0.95 -27.36
CA LYS A 68 2.19 -1.46 -28.57
C LYS A 68 3.19 -1.99 -29.58
N GLU A 69 4.35 -1.36 -29.71
CA GLU A 69 5.41 -1.71 -30.66
C GLU A 69 6.37 -2.79 -30.15
N ALA A 70 6.30 -3.14 -28.86
CA ALA A 70 7.23 -4.07 -28.21
C ALA A 70 7.22 -5.52 -28.78
N GLY A 71 6.21 -5.86 -29.58
CA GLY A 71 6.09 -7.17 -30.21
C GLY A 71 5.69 -8.29 -29.23
N PRO A 72 5.91 -9.57 -29.59
CA PRO A 72 5.43 -10.71 -28.80
C PRO A 72 6.22 -10.96 -27.51
N VAL A 73 7.42 -10.41 -27.39
CA VAL A 73 8.27 -10.55 -26.20
C VAL A 73 8.60 -9.16 -25.68
N VAL A 74 8.12 -8.86 -24.48
CA VAL A 74 8.34 -7.56 -23.83
C VAL A 74 9.23 -7.74 -22.62
N ARG A 75 10.37 -7.03 -22.62
CA ARG A 75 11.26 -6.90 -21.46
C ARG A 75 10.98 -5.58 -20.78
N LEU A 76 10.44 -5.63 -19.58
CA LEU A 76 10.23 -4.44 -18.77
C LEU A 76 11.37 -4.29 -17.76
N VAL A 77 11.86 -3.06 -17.61
CA VAL A 77 12.59 -2.65 -16.41
C VAL A 77 11.61 -1.85 -15.57
N VAL A 78 11.37 -2.30 -14.35
CA VAL A 78 10.46 -1.63 -13.41
C VAL A 78 11.19 -1.28 -12.13
N ARG A 79 10.85 -0.13 -11.56
CA ARG A 79 11.13 0.21 -10.17
C ARG A 79 9.91 -0.18 -9.37
N ARG A 80 10.03 -1.24 -8.57
CA ARG A 80 9.05 -1.52 -7.52
C ARG A 80 9.05 -0.34 -6.56
N ARG A 81 7.86 0.14 -6.18
CA ARG A 81 7.73 0.96 -4.97
C ARG A 81 8.14 0.06 -3.81
N GLN A 82 9.41 0.13 -3.41
CA GLN A 82 9.81 -0.38 -2.11
C GLN A 82 9.08 0.50 -1.10
N PRO A 83 8.25 -0.07 -0.21
CA PRO A 83 7.85 0.66 0.98
C PRO A 83 9.15 1.19 1.60
N PRO A 84 9.21 2.47 2.01
CA PRO A 84 10.38 2.94 2.74
C PRO A 84 10.67 1.96 3.89
N PRO A 85 11.95 1.70 4.22
CA PRO A 85 12.31 0.70 5.22
C PRO A 85 11.46 0.90 6.48
N GLU A 86 10.57 -0.06 6.74
CA GLU A 86 9.68 0.03 7.89
C GLU A 86 10.48 -0.32 9.14
N THR A 87 10.42 0.53 10.16
CA THR A 87 10.95 0.15 11.48
C THR A 87 9.86 -0.64 12.20
N ILE A 88 10.15 -1.89 12.52
CA ILE A 88 9.25 -2.74 13.31
C ILE A 88 9.39 -2.37 14.78
N MET A 89 8.27 -2.14 15.44
CA MET A 89 8.21 -1.86 16.87
C MET A 89 7.14 -2.73 17.54
N GLU A 90 7.39 -3.06 18.80
CA GLU A 90 6.51 -3.83 19.65
C GLU A 90 6.00 -2.95 20.78
N VAL A 91 4.67 -2.94 21.00
CA VAL A 91 4.00 -2.09 21.97
C VAL A 91 3.09 -2.95 22.84
N ASN A 92 3.24 -2.83 24.15
CA ASN A 92 2.28 -3.39 25.10
C ASN A 92 1.41 -2.25 25.63
N LEU A 93 0.10 -2.31 25.38
CA LEU A 93 -0.87 -1.35 25.88
C LEU A 93 -1.79 -2.00 26.89
N MET A 94 -2.06 -1.28 27.97
CA MET A 94 -3.16 -1.59 28.88
C MET A 94 -4.40 -0.84 28.42
N LYS A 95 -5.51 -1.54 28.20
CA LYS A 95 -6.79 -0.94 27.83
C LYS A 95 -7.22 0.04 28.92
N GLY A 96 -7.58 1.24 28.50
CA GLY A 96 -8.23 2.23 29.35
C GLY A 96 -9.75 2.20 29.17
N PRO A 97 -10.47 3.16 29.79
CA PRO A 97 -11.91 3.34 29.60
C PRO A 97 -12.32 3.55 28.13
N LYS A 98 -11.39 4.02 27.29
CA LYS A 98 -11.56 4.20 25.84
C LYS A 98 -10.94 3.04 25.03
N GLY A 99 -10.78 1.87 25.64
CA GLY A 99 -10.08 0.72 25.05
C GLY A 99 -8.60 1.04 24.80
N LEU A 100 -8.11 0.66 23.62
CA LEU A 100 -6.73 0.90 23.20
C LEU A 100 -6.44 2.37 22.81
N GLY A 101 -7.46 3.18 22.57
CA GLY A 101 -7.29 4.61 22.31
C GLY A 101 -6.83 4.97 20.89
N PHE A 102 -7.11 4.15 19.88
CA PHE A 102 -6.88 4.48 18.46
C PHE A 102 -7.99 3.92 17.56
N SER A 103 -8.05 4.39 16.31
CA SER A 103 -8.93 3.89 15.25
C SER A 103 -8.12 3.25 14.13
N ILE A 104 -8.72 2.30 13.40
CA ILE A 104 -8.08 1.61 12.28
C ILE A 104 -8.87 1.73 10.98
N ALA A 105 -8.18 1.62 9.85
CA ALA A 105 -8.77 1.44 8.52
C ALA A 105 -7.94 0.43 7.70
N GLY A 106 -8.45 0.00 6.55
CA GLY A 106 -7.77 -0.96 5.69
C GLY A 106 -8.29 -2.39 5.85
N GLY A 107 -7.65 -3.31 5.16
CA GLY A 107 -8.04 -4.72 5.06
C GLY A 107 -8.57 -5.09 3.68
N ILE A 108 -8.60 -6.39 3.39
CA ILE A 108 -9.12 -6.93 2.13
C ILE A 108 -10.56 -6.49 1.93
N GLY A 109 -10.84 -5.88 0.78
CA GLY A 109 -12.17 -5.38 0.40
C GLY A 109 -12.54 -4.03 1.05
N ASN A 110 -11.68 -3.44 1.87
CA ASN A 110 -11.85 -2.12 2.48
C ASN A 110 -10.50 -1.39 2.55
N GLN A 111 -9.84 -1.26 1.40
CA GLN A 111 -8.49 -0.70 1.30
C GLN A 111 -8.50 0.78 1.72
N HIS A 112 -7.64 1.14 2.67
CA HIS A 112 -7.41 2.54 3.04
C HIS A 112 -6.53 3.25 2.02
N ILE A 113 -5.56 2.52 1.47
CA ILE A 113 -4.66 2.96 0.40
C ILE A 113 -4.91 2.07 -0.82
N PRO A 114 -5.16 2.64 -2.02
CA PRO A 114 -5.42 1.84 -3.21
C PRO A 114 -4.32 0.82 -3.49
N GLY A 115 -4.71 -0.45 -3.63
CA GLY A 115 -3.79 -1.56 -3.89
C GLY A 115 -3.10 -2.11 -2.64
N ASP A 116 -3.41 -1.62 -1.44
CA ASP A 116 -2.83 -2.09 -0.18
C ASP A 116 -3.90 -2.61 0.79
N ASN A 117 -3.77 -3.88 1.17
CA ASN A 117 -4.70 -4.58 2.07
C ASN A 117 -4.31 -4.44 3.55
N SER A 118 -3.28 -3.66 3.87
CA SER A 118 -2.79 -3.50 5.24
C SER A 118 -3.78 -2.79 6.17
N ILE A 119 -3.63 -3.04 7.48
CA ILE A 119 -4.39 -2.35 8.53
C ILE A 119 -3.58 -1.18 9.07
N TYR A 120 -4.15 0.02 9.06
CA TYR A 120 -3.49 1.26 9.45
C TYR A 120 -4.18 1.93 10.63
N ILE A 121 -3.40 2.56 11.51
CA ILE A 121 -3.90 3.48 12.52
C ILE A 121 -4.26 4.81 11.83
N THR A 122 -5.52 5.22 11.93
CA THR A 122 -6.03 6.45 11.29
C THR A 122 -6.32 7.57 12.28
N LYS A 123 -6.39 7.25 13.57
CA LYS A 123 -6.65 8.24 14.63
C LYS A 123 -6.04 7.79 15.96
N ILE A 124 -5.45 8.73 16.68
CA ILE A 124 -5.12 8.57 18.10
C ILE A 124 -6.15 9.33 18.93
N ILE A 125 -6.75 8.66 19.93
CA ILE A 125 -7.82 9.22 20.76
C ILE A 125 -7.21 10.00 21.93
N GLU A 126 -7.62 11.26 22.07
CA GLU A 126 -7.18 12.12 23.16
C GLU A 126 -7.54 11.54 24.55
N GLY A 127 -6.58 11.52 25.46
CA GLY A 127 -6.64 10.89 26.77
C GLY A 127 -6.70 9.36 26.75
N GLY A 128 -6.61 8.73 25.57
CA GLY A 128 -6.64 7.27 25.38
C GLY A 128 -5.33 6.58 25.75
N ALA A 129 -5.35 5.24 25.82
CA ALA A 129 -4.17 4.45 26.19
C ALA A 129 -3.00 4.64 25.21
N ALA A 130 -3.25 4.57 23.91
CA ALA A 130 -2.24 4.81 22.89
C ALA A 130 -1.62 6.22 22.94
N GLN A 131 -2.42 7.27 23.19
CA GLN A 131 -1.88 8.62 23.33
C GLN A 131 -1.00 8.76 24.58
N LYS A 132 -1.44 8.19 25.71
CA LYS A 132 -0.69 8.21 26.97
C LYS A 132 0.63 7.45 26.89
N ASP A 133 0.65 6.34 26.16
CA ASP A 133 1.88 5.59 25.86
C ASP A 133 2.81 6.34 24.89
N GLY A 134 2.23 7.03 23.91
CA GLY A 134 2.93 7.98 23.04
C GLY A 134 3.75 7.37 21.91
N ARG A 135 3.91 6.03 21.85
CA ARG A 135 4.69 5.36 20.79
C ARG A 135 3.90 5.17 19.50
N LEU A 136 2.58 5.00 19.57
CA LEU A 136 1.73 4.82 18.39
C LEU A 136 1.37 6.15 17.73
N GLN A 137 1.32 6.17 16.41
CA GLN A 137 1.04 7.34 15.59
C GLN A 137 0.06 7.01 14.46
N ILE A 138 -0.58 8.05 13.91
CA ILE A 138 -1.36 7.94 12.68
C ILE A 138 -0.42 7.53 11.55
N GLY A 139 -0.86 6.60 10.69
CA GLY A 139 -0.07 6.01 9.61
C GLY A 139 0.71 4.76 10.00
N ASP A 140 0.80 4.42 11.30
CA ASP A 140 1.39 3.16 11.73
C ASP A 140 0.59 1.97 11.18
N ARG A 141 1.30 0.98 10.66
CA ARG A 141 0.70 -0.27 10.16
C ARG A 141 0.65 -1.31 11.26
N LEU A 142 -0.52 -1.87 11.52
CA LEU A 142 -0.70 -2.96 12.47
C LEU A 142 -0.38 -4.30 11.78
N LEU A 143 0.65 -4.97 12.28
CA LEU A 143 1.13 -6.25 11.74
C LEU A 143 0.58 -7.43 12.55
N ALA A 144 0.42 -7.26 13.86
CA ALA A 144 -0.14 -8.30 14.72
C ALA A 144 -0.78 -7.72 15.98
N VAL A 145 -1.75 -8.46 16.51
CA VAL A 145 -2.37 -8.23 17.83
C VAL A 145 -2.24 -9.52 18.61
N ASN A 146 -1.49 -9.48 19.72
CA ASN A 146 -1.05 -10.66 20.45
C ASN A 146 -0.41 -11.68 19.50
N ASN A 147 -1.01 -12.87 19.39
CA ASN A 147 -0.53 -13.95 18.52
C ASN A 147 -1.23 -13.98 17.15
N THR A 148 -2.10 -13.02 16.86
CA THR A 148 -2.87 -12.96 15.61
C THR A 148 -2.16 -12.06 14.60
N ASN A 149 -1.73 -12.62 13.47
CA ASN A 149 -1.19 -11.87 12.34
C ASN A 149 -2.32 -11.11 11.62
N LEU A 150 -2.08 -9.85 11.25
CA LEU A 150 -3.02 -8.97 10.55
C LEU A 150 -2.62 -8.68 9.10
N GLN A 151 -1.65 -9.41 8.53
CA GLN A 151 -1.34 -9.33 7.11
C GLN A 151 -2.47 -9.94 6.28
N ASP A 152 -2.92 -9.20 5.26
CA ASP A 152 -3.92 -9.64 4.29
C ASP A 152 -5.21 -10.19 4.93
N VAL A 153 -5.65 -9.57 6.03
CA VAL A 153 -6.92 -9.88 6.68
C VAL A 153 -8.02 -8.94 6.19
N ARG A 154 -9.28 -9.35 6.33
CA ARG A 154 -10.43 -8.45 6.15
C ARG A 154 -10.50 -7.46 7.31
N HIS A 155 -11.08 -6.28 7.05
CA HIS A 155 -11.24 -5.24 8.07
C HIS A 155 -11.91 -5.76 9.36
N GLU A 156 -12.98 -6.54 9.21
CA GLU A 156 -13.74 -7.11 10.32
C GLU A 156 -12.92 -8.09 11.17
N GLU A 157 -12.00 -8.85 10.55
CA GLU A 157 -11.11 -9.78 11.23
C GLU A 157 -10.10 -9.02 12.10
N ALA A 158 -9.56 -7.91 11.59
CA ALA A 158 -8.69 -7.03 12.38
C ALA A 158 -9.43 -6.39 13.56
N VAL A 159 -10.68 -5.94 13.34
CA VAL A 159 -11.53 -5.39 14.42
C VAL A 159 -11.83 -6.46 15.47
N ALA A 160 -12.16 -7.68 15.05
CA ALA A 160 -12.40 -8.81 15.95
C ALA A 160 -11.15 -9.15 16.76
N ALA A 161 -9.97 -9.19 16.12
CA ALA A 161 -8.70 -9.45 16.79
C ALA A 161 -8.39 -8.41 17.86
N LEU A 162 -8.65 -7.12 17.62
CA LEU A 162 -8.44 -6.04 18.60
C LEU A 162 -9.45 -6.10 19.76
N LYS A 163 -10.72 -6.42 19.47
CA LYS A 163 -11.78 -6.52 20.48
C LYS A 163 -11.61 -7.74 21.38
N ASN A 164 -11.23 -8.89 20.81
CA ASN A 164 -11.08 -10.18 21.50
C ASN A 164 -9.70 -10.33 22.17
N THR A 165 -9.33 -9.32 22.96
CA THR A 165 -8.09 -9.30 23.75
C THR A 165 -8.40 -9.05 25.22
N SER A 166 -7.53 -9.52 26.11
CA SER A 166 -7.54 -9.12 27.52
C SER A 166 -7.18 -7.64 27.67
N ASP A 167 -7.13 -7.15 28.92
CA ASP A 167 -6.79 -5.75 29.19
C ASP A 167 -5.36 -5.39 28.77
N MET A 168 -4.43 -6.36 28.82
CA MET A 168 -3.07 -6.17 28.31
C MET A 168 -2.98 -6.70 26.89
N VAL A 169 -2.62 -5.82 25.95
CA VAL A 169 -2.57 -6.12 24.52
C VAL A 169 -1.17 -5.86 24.01
N TYR A 170 -0.60 -6.88 23.39
CA TYR A 170 0.63 -6.77 22.63
C TYR A 170 0.29 -6.41 21.18
N LEU A 171 1.00 -5.43 20.63
CA LEU A 171 0.86 -4.97 19.26
C LEU A 171 2.22 -5.01 18.58
N LYS A 172 2.27 -5.58 17.38
CA LYS A 172 3.42 -5.43 16.49
C LYS A 172 3.05 -4.44 15.40
N VAL A 173 3.82 -3.36 15.28
CA VAL A 173 3.55 -2.27 14.33
C VAL A 173 4.76 -2.01 13.44
N ALA A 174 4.48 -1.61 12.20
CA ALA A 174 5.46 -1.07 11.27
C ALA A 174 5.32 0.46 11.23
N LYS A 175 6.43 1.15 11.48
CA LYS A 175 6.55 2.60 11.30
C LYS A 175 6.82 2.90 9.83
N PRO A 176 5.98 3.70 9.15
CA PRO A 176 6.28 4.15 7.81
C PRO A 176 7.56 4.99 7.86
N GLY A 177 8.53 4.69 6.99
CA GLY A 177 9.75 5.49 6.91
C GLY A 177 9.47 6.91 6.39
N ASN A 178 10.39 7.84 6.63
CA ASN A 178 10.25 9.28 6.35
C ASN A 178 9.91 9.58 4.88
N ILE A 179 8.62 9.56 4.54
CA ILE A 179 8.06 10.19 3.34
C ILE A 179 6.75 10.81 3.81
N HIS A 180 6.45 12.04 3.38
CA HIS A 180 5.29 12.83 3.79
C HIS A 180 3.99 12.00 3.81
N LEU A 181 3.60 11.61 5.02
CA LEU A 181 2.48 10.71 5.35
C LEU A 181 1.14 11.44 5.49
N ASN A 182 1.13 12.76 5.45
CA ASN A 182 -0.05 13.52 5.87
C ASN A 182 -1.22 13.45 4.88
N ASP A 183 -0.98 13.30 3.57
CA ASP A 183 -2.05 13.39 2.58
C ASP A 183 -2.61 12.03 2.14
N MET A 184 -1.84 10.95 2.29
CA MET A 184 -2.23 9.61 1.79
C MET A 184 -3.03 8.78 2.81
N TYR A 185 -3.02 9.18 4.09
CA TYR A 185 -3.61 8.44 5.22
C TYR A 185 -4.71 9.21 5.96
N ALA A 186 -5.04 10.41 5.48
CA ALA A 186 -6.22 11.13 5.94
C ALA A 186 -7.46 10.32 5.54
N PRO A 187 -8.49 10.24 6.40
CA PRO A 187 -9.78 9.71 5.98
C PRO A 187 -10.29 10.55 4.77
N PRO A 188 -10.94 9.93 3.77
CA PRO A 188 -11.65 10.70 2.77
C PRO A 188 -12.75 11.53 3.45
N ASP A 189 -12.84 12.80 3.10
CA ASP A 189 -13.92 13.71 3.54
C ASP A 189 -15.31 13.16 3.18
#